data_AF-T1G3X9-F1
#
_entry.id   AF-T1G3X9-F1
#
_cell.length_a   1.000
_cell.length_b   1.000
_cell.length_c   1.000
_cell.angle_alpha   90.00
_cell.angle_beta   90.00
_cell.angle_gamma   90.00
#
_symmetry.space_group_name_H-M   'P 1'
#
loop_
_entity.id
_entity.type
_entity.pdbx_description
1 polymer ?
#
loop_
_entity_poly.entity_id
_entity_poly.type
_entity_poly.pdbx_seq_one_letter_code
_entity_poly.pdbx_strand_id
1 'polypeptide(L)'
;LNSLREVLVFAIVIMSDEPSHKAMLYFLEVLMNSSGHLTISQLAGRFGSNNFTPEMRTAAGGNESGLKSFLQKYPSLFTIKGN
;
A
#
# COMPACT_ATOMS: atom_id res chain seq x y z
N LEU A 1 -12.94 -18.21 7.84
CA LEU A 1 -12.28 -17.00 8.40
C LEU A 1 -11.71 -16.06 7.34
N ASN A 2 -11.17 -16.54 6.20
CA ASN A 2 -10.62 -15.63 5.16
C ASN A 2 -11.68 -14.80 4.43
N SER A 3 -12.85 -15.37 4.09
CA SER A 3 -13.87 -14.66 3.30
C SER A 3 -14.42 -13.38 3.95
N LEU A 4 -14.57 -13.34 5.29
CA LEU A 4 -15.03 -12.14 6.01
C LEU A 4 -13.96 -11.05 6.08
N ARG A 5 -12.67 -11.42 6.11
CA ARG A 5 -11.57 -10.45 6.03
C ARG A 5 -11.49 -9.83 4.64
N GLU A 6 -11.60 -10.63 3.58
CA GLU A 6 -11.62 -10.14 2.20
C GLU A 6 -12.80 -9.18 1.98
N VAL A 7 -14.01 -9.53 2.45
CA VAL A 7 -15.21 -8.68 2.34
C VAL A 7 -15.07 -7.38 3.16
N LEU A 8 -14.47 -7.44 4.35
CA LEU A 8 -14.25 -6.25 5.18
C LEU A 8 -13.19 -5.33 4.58
N VAL A 9 -12.09 -5.89 4.05
CA VAL A 9 -11.07 -5.13 3.31
C VAL A 9 -11.71 -4.50 2.08
N PHE A 10 -12.49 -5.25 1.32
CA PHE A 10 -13.22 -4.74 0.16
C PHE A 10 -14.20 -3.63 0.55
N ALA A 11 -14.94 -3.76 1.66
CA ALA A 11 -15.83 -2.70 2.15
C ALA A 11 -15.07 -1.44 2.57
N ILE A 12 -13.91 -1.57 3.23
CA ILE A 12 -13.02 -0.44 3.56
C ILE A 12 -12.46 0.21 2.28
N VAL A 13 -12.14 -0.59 1.26
CA VAL A 13 -11.67 -0.15 -0.07
C VAL A 13 -12.72 0.71 -0.78
N ILE A 14 -14.00 0.29 -0.75
CA ILE A 14 -15.08 1.04 -1.39
C ILE A 14 -15.41 2.34 -0.62
N MET A 15 -15.13 2.41 0.68
CA MET A 15 -15.51 3.54 1.54
C MET A 15 -14.45 4.64 1.69
N SER A 16 -13.23 4.46 1.18
CA SER A 16 -12.15 5.46 1.34
C SER A 16 -11.83 6.19 0.02
N ASP A 17 -12.37 7.40 -0.15
CA ASP A 17 -12.09 8.21 -1.36
C ASP A 17 -10.72 8.91 -1.31
N GLU A 18 -10.08 8.98 -0.14
CA GLU A 18 -8.79 9.67 -0.01
C GLU A 18 -7.65 8.94 -0.75
N PRO A 19 -6.81 9.67 -1.51
CA PRO A 19 -5.66 9.09 -2.22
C PRO A 19 -4.67 8.35 -1.33
N SER A 20 -4.53 8.77 -0.06
CA SER A 20 -3.70 8.12 0.97
C SER A 20 -4.20 6.72 1.30
N HIS A 21 -5.50 6.56 1.52
CA HIS A 21 -6.12 5.26 1.80
C HIS A 21 -6.06 4.35 0.57
N LYS A 22 -6.33 4.88 -0.62
CA LYS A 22 -6.19 4.13 -1.89
C LYS A 22 -4.75 3.62 -2.07
N ALA A 23 -3.74 4.45 -1.80
CA ALA A 23 -2.34 4.05 -1.87
C ALA A 23 -1.99 2.96 -0.84
N MET A 24 -2.48 3.08 0.41
CA MET A 24 -2.30 2.07 1.45
C MET A 24 -2.85 0.71 1.00
N LEU A 25 -4.10 0.70 0.51
CA LEU A 25 -4.77 -0.52 0.07
C LEU A 25 -4.09 -1.14 -1.14
N TYR A 26 -3.63 -0.33 -2.10
CA TYR A 26 -2.85 -0.81 -3.23
C TYR A 26 -1.60 -1.57 -2.78
N PHE A 27 -0.81 -1.02 -1.84
CA PHE A 27 0.38 -1.72 -1.34
C PHE A 27 0.05 -2.98 -0.55
N LEU A 28 -1.07 -2.98 0.19
CA LEU A 28 -1.55 -4.16 0.86
C LEU A 28 -1.93 -5.28 -0.14
N GLU A 29 -2.68 -4.94 -1.18
CA GLU A 29 -3.05 -5.87 -2.25
C GLU A 29 -1.81 -6.42 -2.97
N VAL A 30 -0.85 -5.56 -3.29
CA VAL A 30 0.42 -5.98 -3.89
C VAL A 30 1.14 -6.98 -3.00
N LEU A 31 1.19 -6.76 -1.69
CA LEU A 31 1.83 -7.68 -0.75
C LEU A 31 1.04 -8.98 -0.60
N MET A 32 -0.29 -8.94 -0.57
CA MET A 32 -1.14 -10.14 -0.50
C MET A 32 -1.02 -11.02 -1.74
N ASN A 33 -0.84 -10.42 -2.91
CA ASN A 33 -0.64 -11.13 -4.18
C ASN A 33 0.82 -11.54 -4.43
N SER A 34 1.77 -11.06 -3.61
CA SER A 34 3.18 -11.42 -3.73
C SER A 34 3.52 -12.59 -2.81
N SER A 35 4.27 -13.57 -3.31
CA SER A 35 4.64 -14.78 -2.56
C SER A 35 5.79 -14.58 -1.57
N GLY A 36 6.02 -13.37 -1.05
CA GLY A 36 7.15 -13.09 -0.16
C GLY A 36 7.31 -11.61 0.23
N HIS A 37 8.37 -11.32 0.99
CA HIS A 37 8.71 -9.96 1.40
C HIS A 37 9.14 -9.12 0.20
N LEU A 38 8.62 -7.89 0.09
CA LEU A 38 9.06 -6.92 -0.90
C LEU A 38 9.91 -5.83 -0.26
N THR A 39 10.90 -5.35 -0.99
CA THR A 39 11.71 -4.19 -0.57
C THR A 39 10.97 -2.88 -0.85
N ILE A 40 11.34 -1.81 -0.14
CA ILE A 40 10.78 -0.48 -0.37
C ILE A 40 11.02 -0.03 -1.81
N SER A 41 12.19 -0.32 -2.39
CA SER A 41 12.52 0.01 -3.78
C SER A 41 11.60 -0.71 -4.78
N GLN A 42 11.33 -2.00 -4.57
CA GLN A 42 10.39 -2.76 -5.40
C GLN A 42 8.97 -2.20 -5.33
N LEU A 43 8.53 -1.72 -4.16
CA LEU A 43 7.22 -1.08 -3.99
C LEU A 43 7.20 0.32 -4.63
N ALA A 44 8.24 1.13 -4.46
CA ALA A 44 8.33 2.46 -5.05
C ALA A 44 8.38 2.42 -6.59
N GLY A 45 8.97 1.37 -7.18
CA GLY A 45 8.92 1.13 -8.62
C GLY A 45 7.50 1.01 -9.18
N ARG A 46 6.51 0.70 -8.33
CA ARG A 46 5.10 0.59 -8.73
C ARG A 46 4.38 1.93 -8.84
N PHE A 47 5.01 3.03 -8.44
CA PHE A 47 4.45 4.38 -8.63
C PHE A 47 4.20 4.74 -10.11
N GLY A 48 4.85 4.05 -11.05
CA GLY A 48 4.61 4.22 -12.50
C GLY A 48 3.58 3.25 -13.08
N SER A 49 2.90 2.45 -12.26
CA SER A 49 1.92 1.47 -12.76
C SER A 49 0.63 2.18 -13.20
N ASN A 50 -0.02 1.73 -14.28
CA ASN A 50 -1.27 2.33 -14.77
C ASN A 50 -2.39 2.41 -13.73
N ASN A 51 -2.41 1.51 -12.75
CA ASN A 51 -3.42 1.47 -11.69
C ASN A 51 -3.06 2.33 -10.46
N PHE A 52 -1.94 3.07 -10.51
CA PHE A 52 -1.45 3.87 -9.41
C PHE A 52 -1.40 5.34 -9.82
N THR A 53 -2.36 6.14 -9.32
CA THR A 53 -2.55 7.50 -9.80
C THR A 53 -1.50 8.49 -9.26
N PRO A 54 -1.30 9.64 -9.91
CA PRO A 54 -0.41 10.69 -9.42
C PRO A 54 -0.77 11.20 -8.01
N GLU A 55 -2.05 11.22 -7.67
CA GLU A 55 -2.55 11.63 -6.35
C GLU A 55 -2.16 10.60 -5.28
N MET A 56 -2.30 9.30 -5.59
CA MET A 56 -1.84 8.21 -4.72
C MET A 56 -0.33 8.29 -4.49
N ARG A 57 0.44 8.59 -5.55
CA ARG A 57 1.90 8.79 -5.47
C ARG A 57 2.28 9.93 -4.56
N THR A 58 1.62 11.07 -4.71
CA THR A 58 1.85 12.25 -3.86
C THR A 58 1.53 11.92 -2.40
N ALA A 59 0.40 11.26 -2.15
CA ALA A 59 -0.02 10.85 -0.81
C ALA A 59 0.91 9.82 -0.16
N ALA A 60 1.51 8.93 -0.96
CA ALA A 60 2.49 7.93 -0.52
C ALA A 60 3.92 8.50 -0.35
N GLY A 61 4.13 9.80 -0.56
CA GLY A 61 5.44 10.46 -0.38
C GLY A 61 6.32 10.52 -1.62
N GLY A 62 5.88 9.99 -2.77
CA GLY A 62 6.44 10.22 -4.10
C GLY A 62 7.79 9.58 -4.45
N ASN A 63 8.56 9.13 -3.46
CA ASN A 63 9.86 8.45 -3.59
C ASN A 63 10.02 7.33 -2.53
N GLU A 64 11.13 6.58 -2.56
CA GLU A 64 11.38 5.46 -1.64
C GLU A 64 11.37 5.85 -0.15
N SER A 65 12.03 6.95 0.21
CA SER A 65 12.08 7.42 1.60
C SER A 65 10.71 7.88 2.10
N GLY A 66 9.96 8.59 1.23
CA GLY A 66 8.58 8.97 1.45
C GLY A 66 7.68 7.76 1.63
N LEU A 67 7.85 6.73 0.79
CA LEU A 67 7.09 5.48 0.88
C LEU A 67 7.37 4.73 2.18
N LYS A 68 8.64 4.64 2.60
CA LYS A 68 9.00 4.06 3.90
C LYS A 68 8.29 4.78 5.04
N SER A 69 8.34 6.11 5.04
CA SER A 69 7.68 6.96 6.05
C SER A 69 6.16 6.80 6.02
N PHE A 70 5.57 6.66 4.82
CA PHE A 70 4.15 6.44 4.64
C PHE A 70 3.70 5.09 5.20
N LEU A 71 4.40 4.00 4.88
CA LEU A 71 4.06 2.65 5.37
C LEU A 71 4.22 2.54 6.90
N GLN A 72 5.19 3.25 7.48
CA GLN A 72 5.36 3.32 8.94
C GLN A 72 4.19 3.95 9.69
N LYS A 73 3.31 4.70 9.01
CA LYS A 73 2.07 5.22 9.62
C LYS A 73 1.07 4.12 9.96
N TYR A 74 1.22 2.93 9.38
CA TYR A 74 0.29 1.80 9.56
C TYR A 74 1.01 0.54 10.09
N PRO A 75 1.55 0.59 11.33
CA PRO A 75 2.35 -0.51 11.90
C PRO A 75 1.56 -1.81 12.15
N SER A 76 0.23 -1.74 12.16
CA SER A 76 -0.65 -2.92 12.22
C SER A 76 -0.78 -3.67 10.89
N LEU A 77 -0.47 -3.01 9.77
CA LEU A 77 -0.60 -3.55 8.42
C LEU A 77 0.76 -3.87 7.80
N PHE A 78 1.75 -3.00 8.00
CA PHE A 78 3.08 -3.14 7.40
C PHE A 78 4.15 -3.31 8.47
N THR A 79 5.01 -4.31 8.28
CA THR A 79 6.23 -4.48 9.06
C THR A 79 7.42 -4.22 8.16
N ILE A 80 8.21 -3.20 8.47
CA ILE A 80 9.45 -2.90 7.76
C ILE A 80 10.61 -3.52 8.56
N LYS A 81 11.33 -4.46 7.95
CA LYS A 81 12.53 -5.08 8.54
C LYS A 81 13.77 -4.66 7.76
N GLY A 82 14.78 -4.20 8.49
CA GLY A 82 16.02 -3.69 7.89
C GLY A 82 15.96 -2.21 7.54
N ASN A 83 17.14 -1.62 7.26
CA ASN A 83 17.25 -0.25 6.77
C ASN A 83 17.33 -0.20 5.26
#